data_AF-A0A932Y9N5-F1
#
_entry.id   AF-A0A932Y9N5-F1
#
_cell.length_a   1.000
_cell.length_b   1.000
_cell.length_c   1.000
_cell.angle_alpha   90.00
_cell.angle_beta   90.00
_cell.angle_gamma   90.00
#
_symmetry.space_group_name_H-M   'P 1'
#
loop_
_entity.id
_entity.type
_entity.pdbx_description
1 polymer ?
#
loop_
_entity_poly.entity_id
_entity_poly.type
_entity_poly.pdbx_seq_one_letter_code
_entity_poly.pdbx_strand_id
1 'polypeptide(L)'
;MKNIFSIFLAATLLNPGPALVWAASGSRLKNIEVRPDEVRIQTTKPVRYRDFVTATPPRLVLELIDTQNDFPQKVLAGKGEWIRQVRSGQFQKEPLLTRVVLDLARRATYRISSEPSGLVVSFRVVNAGTLSSNPPPSTAPTGTTEMKEDPMPLEDKLSDEMEEEVQKAAPKVAALPRMIPPPSSRAGRISTIDILANLPTEPIQVDFDATDVRDALRLLANRAGFNIIYGADVVGTLTLHLVNVPFNEVFKTILSMKGLATDQVGNNILRVSSPQSLLQERQNALPITKVVALKYSRALDVKNQVDSVSSAEGRKGTTTTDMANNALIVTATPDAMESISRLISQLDQRPKQVLIESKLVEVSLNKDLQLGIQWDYKQTDLSRTSGGFNSANMIGQTDNPYTAGGTGLAGGALAGVGIGAGGRGTGVFLPADRIFGALTLGRVTDNYYLTATLSAAASKGKVKVLSDPKVATLNNQPATINITTQIPYVTSNVTSTGVSTQQVSYVTVGIILTVTPTINADGRVTLKVNPSVSQPSASSAASSTGAPAVDTRNANTTVMVKDGETIVIGGLITDRISDTIAKVPLLGDIPILGWLFKKKTTSRTRQELLIFVTTKILPD
;
A
#
# COMPACT_ATOMS: atom_id res chain seq x y z
N MET A 1 -15.65 -53.60 -4.07
CA MET A 1 -16.31 -54.37 -5.15
C MET A 1 -16.53 -53.40 -6.29
N LYS A 2 -15.58 -53.21 -7.21
CA LYS A 2 -15.38 -53.96 -8.48
C LYS A 2 -16.68 -54.18 -9.27
N ASN A 3 -16.79 -53.38 -10.35
CA ASN A 3 -17.45 -53.56 -11.64
C ASN A 3 -18.90 -54.06 -11.68
N ILE A 4 -19.74 -53.31 -12.42
CA ILE A 4 -20.40 -53.70 -13.67
C ILE A 4 -21.44 -52.61 -13.99
N PHE A 5 -21.25 -51.86 -15.08
CA PHE A 5 -22.26 -51.66 -16.13
C PHE A 5 -21.69 -50.71 -17.20
N SER A 6 -21.42 -51.31 -18.35
CA SER A 6 -21.05 -50.65 -19.61
C SER A 6 -22.15 -51.01 -20.60
N ILE A 7 -22.87 -50.03 -21.14
CA ILE A 7 -23.66 -50.20 -22.36
C ILE A 7 -23.40 -48.98 -23.25
N PHE A 8 -22.99 -49.28 -24.48
CA PHE A 8 -22.75 -48.39 -25.61
C PHE A 8 -24.05 -47.76 -26.13
N LEU A 9 -24.01 -46.50 -26.53
CA LEU A 9 -24.75 -46.03 -27.71
C LEU A 9 -23.93 -44.95 -28.42
N ALA A 10 -23.54 -45.24 -29.65
CA ALA A 10 -22.90 -44.32 -30.58
C ALA A 10 -23.95 -43.87 -31.61
N ALA A 11 -24.09 -42.56 -31.83
CA ALA A 11 -24.60 -42.00 -33.08
C ALA A 11 -24.20 -40.52 -33.25
N THR A 12 -23.27 -40.31 -34.18
CA THR A 12 -23.13 -39.19 -35.14
C THR A 12 -22.97 -37.73 -34.67
N LEU A 13 -21.78 -37.22 -34.99
CA LEU A 13 -21.37 -35.82 -35.14
C LEU A 13 -22.01 -35.18 -36.39
N LEU A 14 -22.58 -33.98 -36.24
CA LEU A 14 -22.50 -32.86 -37.19
C LEU A 14 -22.91 -31.54 -36.49
N ASN A 15 -22.00 -30.56 -36.56
CA ASN A 15 -22.00 -29.20 -35.97
C ASN A 15 -23.08 -28.29 -36.64
N PRO A 16 -23.63 -27.23 -36.00
CA PRO A 16 -22.90 -25.98 -35.82
C PRO A 16 -23.20 -25.19 -34.51
N GLY A 17 -22.15 -24.85 -33.76
CA GLY A 17 -22.00 -23.57 -33.04
C GLY A 17 -22.73 -23.40 -31.68
N PRO A 18 -22.07 -22.81 -30.65
CA PRO A 18 -22.78 -22.36 -29.46
C PRO A 18 -23.53 -21.06 -29.75
N ALA A 19 -24.86 -21.11 -29.60
CA ALA A 19 -25.72 -19.93 -29.57
C ALA A 19 -25.52 -19.17 -28.25
N LEU A 20 -25.13 -17.90 -28.41
CA LEU A 20 -25.56 -16.74 -27.63
C LEU A 20 -25.64 -16.90 -26.10
N VAL A 21 -24.49 -16.69 -25.46
CA VAL A 21 -24.46 -15.91 -24.22
C VAL A 21 -24.95 -14.50 -24.59
N TRP A 22 -25.97 -13.98 -23.93
CA TRP A 22 -26.23 -12.53 -23.91
C TRP A 22 -25.07 -11.87 -23.18
N ALA A 23 -23.94 -11.71 -23.86
CA ALA A 23 -23.04 -10.62 -23.55
C ALA A 23 -23.87 -9.36 -23.80
N ALA A 24 -24.13 -8.57 -22.76
CA ALA A 24 -24.37 -7.16 -22.99
C ALA A 24 -23.16 -6.69 -23.80
N SER A 25 -23.33 -6.56 -25.11
CA SER A 25 -22.22 -6.25 -26.00
C SER A 25 -21.67 -4.90 -25.56
N GLY A 26 -20.39 -4.91 -25.15
CA GLY A 26 -19.64 -3.70 -24.87
C GLY A 26 -19.80 -2.71 -26.02
N SER A 27 -19.73 -1.42 -25.70
CA SER A 27 -19.91 -0.38 -26.71
C SER A 27 -18.84 -0.50 -27.80
N ARG A 28 -19.11 -0.08 -29.03
CA ARG A 28 -18.11 -0.10 -30.11
C ARG A 28 -17.72 1.32 -30.49
N LEU A 29 -16.41 1.60 -30.54
CA LEU A 29 -15.89 2.83 -31.11
C LEU A 29 -16.04 2.78 -32.63
N LYS A 30 -16.90 3.65 -33.19
CA LYS A 30 -17.26 3.66 -34.62
C LYS A 30 -16.49 4.69 -35.42
N ASN A 31 -16.25 5.87 -34.85
CA ASN A 31 -15.59 6.96 -35.54
C ASN A 31 -14.91 7.93 -34.57
N ILE A 32 -13.89 8.62 -35.05
CA ILE A 32 -13.29 9.77 -34.38
C ILE A 32 -13.24 10.92 -35.38
N GLU A 33 -13.90 12.03 -35.06
CA GLU A 33 -13.89 13.25 -35.86
C GLU A 33 -13.03 14.31 -35.16
N VAL A 34 -11.99 14.79 -35.85
CA VAL A 34 -11.09 15.84 -35.36
C VAL A 34 -11.50 17.18 -35.97
N ARG A 35 -11.84 18.15 -35.12
CA ARG A 35 -12.18 19.54 -35.46
C ARG A 35 -11.15 20.49 -34.82
N PRO A 36 -11.11 21.79 -35.21
CA PRO A 36 -10.10 22.73 -34.70
C PRO A 36 -10.06 22.87 -33.16
N ASP A 37 -11.23 22.90 -32.53
CA ASP A 37 -11.38 23.11 -31.07
C ASP A 37 -12.05 21.95 -30.34
N GLU A 38 -12.40 20.86 -31.04
CA GLU A 38 -13.01 19.69 -30.42
C GLU A 38 -12.64 18.36 -31.11
N VAL A 39 -12.69 17.26 -30.36
CA VAL A 39 -12.62 15.88 -30.87
C VAL A 39 -13.88 15.15 -30.47
N ARG A 40 -14.61 14.62 -31.46
CA ARG A 40 -15.82 13.81 -31.25
C ARG A 40 -15.49 12.33 -31.40
N ILE A 41 -15.78 11.55 -30.37
CA ILE A 41 -15.55 10.11 -30.29
C ILE A 41 -16.92 9.45 -30.34
N GLN A 42 -17.26 8.79 -31.45
CA GLN A 42 -18.58 8.21 -31.65
C GLN A 42 -18.60 6.73 -31.24
N THR A 43 -19.55 6.37 -30.36
CA THR A 43 -19.72 5.01 -29.85
C THR A 43 -21.17 4.54 -30.05
N THR A 44 -21.38 3.21 -30.09
CA THR A 44 -22.73 2.64 -30.32
C THR A 44 -23.70 2.80 -29.15
N LYS A 45 -23.16 3.02 -27.95
CA LYS A 45 -23.88 3.26 -26.68
C LYS A 45 -23.08 4.25 -25.84
N PRO A 46 -23.68 4.93 -24.85
CA PRO A 46 -22.95 5.73 -23.88
C PRO A 46 -21.83 4.91 -23.22
N VAL A 47 -20.64 5.51 -23.09
CA VAL A 47 -19.43 4.83 -22.58
C VAL A 47 -18.95 5.47 -21.30
N ARG A 48 -18.52 4.63 -20.35
CA ARG A 48 -17.74 5.09 -19.20
C ARG A 48 -16.30 5.32 -19.64
N TYR A 49 -15.67 6.38 -19.13
CA TYR A 49 -14.30 6.72 -19.49
C TYR A 49 -13.45 7.14 -18.29
N ARG A 50 -12.13 7.05 -18.46
CA ARG A 50 -11.11 7.68 -17.62
C ARG A 50 -10.21 8.55 -18.48
N ASP A 51 -9.82 9.71 -17.99
CA ASP A 51 -8.90 10.61 -18.66
C ASP A 51 -7.70 10.99 -17.80
N PHE A 52 -6.55 11.25 -18.43
CA PHE A 52 -5.37 11.83 -17.79
C PHE A 52 -4.43 12.47 -18.82
N VAL A 53 -3.58 13.39 -18.35
CA VAL A 53 -2.62 14.12 -19.19
C VAL A 53 -1.18 13.67 -18.89
N THR A 54 -0.35 13.51 -19.92
CA THR A 54 1.10 13.26 -19.77
C THR A 54 1.91 14.55 -19.90
N ALA A 55 3.03 14.68 -19.18
CA ALA A 55 3.80 15.92 -19.12
C ALA A 55 4.73 16.14 -20.33
N THR A 56 5.36 15.09 -20.89
CA THR A 56 6.35 15.22 -21.97
C THR A 56 6.41 13.95 -22.85
N PRO A 57 5.99 14.00 -24.13
CA PRO A 57 5.23 15.08 -24.78
C PRO A 57 3.81 15.22 -24.17
N PRO A 58 3.16 16.39 -24.30
CA PRO A 58 1.81 16.60 -23.79
C PRO A 58 0.80 15.75 -24.56
N ARG A 59 0.11 14.86 -23.86
CA ARG A 59 -0.94 14.01 -24.44
C ARG A 59 -2.14 13.96 -23.52
N LEU A 60 -3.34 14.02 -24.07
CA LEU A 60 -4.57 13.69 -23.36
C LEU A 60 -4.95 12.25 -23.73
N VAL A 61 -5.01 11.37 -22.73
CA VAL A 61 -5.35 9.97 -22.91
C VAL A 61 -6.75 9.73 -22.38
N LEU A 62 -7.60 9.11 -23.19
CA LEU A 62 -8.97 8.70 -22.89
C LEU A 62 -9.07 7.19 -22.96
N GLU A 63 -9.53 6.57 -21.89
CA GLU A 63 -9.73 5.12 -21.81
C GLU A 63 -11.21 4.81 -21.70
N LEU A 64 -11.76 4.23 -22.76
CA LEU A 64 -13.16 3.84 -22.89
C LEU A 64 -13.33 2.42 -22.34
N ILE A 65 -14.06 2.32 -21.23
CA ILE A 65 -14.29 1.08 -20.47
C ILE A 65 -15.39 0.28 -21.15
N ASP A 66 -15.21 -1.05 -21.20
CA ASP A 66 -16.14 -1.99 -21.83
C ASP A 66 -16.42 -1.63 -23.29
N THR A 67 -15.37 -1.19 -24.00
CA THR A 67 -15.46 -0.69 -25.38
C THR A 67 -14.53 -1.45 -26.32
N GLN A 68 -15.08 -1.97 -27.42
CA GLN A 68 -14.32 -2.59 -28.52
C GLN A 68 -13.98 -1.55 -29.60
N ASN A 69 -12.74 -1.55 -30.08
CA ASN A 69 -12.30 -0.68 -31.15
C ASN A 69 -12.70 -1.24 -32.53
N ASP A 70 -13.83 -0.77 -33.08
CA ASP A 70 -14.29 -1.05 -34.45
C ASP A 70 -13.76 -0.01 -35.46
N PHE A 71 -13.05 1.01 -34.99
CA PHE A 71 -12.46 2.04 -35.82
C PHE A 71 -11.13 1.54 -36.41
N PRO A 72 -10.98 1.47 -37.75
CA PRO A 72 -9.75 0.99 -38.36
C PRO A 72 -8.58 1.85 -37.90
N GLN A 73 -7.49 1.21 -37.44
CA GLN A 73 -6.31 1.90 -36.90
C GLN A 73 -5.79 2.91 -37.91
N LYS A 74 -6.10 4.18 -37.66
CA LYS A 74 -5.60 5.33 -38.40
C LYS A 74 -5.11 6.36 -37.39
N VAL A 75 -3.88 6.81 -37.60
CA VAL A 75 -3.42 8.07 -37.06
C VAL A 75 -4.21 9.15 -37.79
N LEU A 76 -5.06 9.88 -37.07
CA LEU A 76 -5.77 11.01 -37.61
C LEU A 76 -4.91 12.26 -37.43
N ALA A 77 -4.69 13.01 -38.51
CA ALA A 77 -4.01 14.29 -38.43
C ALA A 77 -4.83 15.24 -37.54
N GLY A 78 -4.12 15.96 -36.68
CA GLY A 78 -4.71 17.02 -35.87
C GLY A 78 -5.23 18.17 -36.74
N LYS A 79 -6.23 18.88 -36.25
CA LYS A 79 -6.71 20.15 -36.83
C LYS A 79 -6.70 21.22 -35.74
N GLY A 80 -6.55 22.48 -36.17
CA GLY A 80 -6.51 23.62 -35.26
C GLY A 80 -5.22 23.70 -34.44
N GLU A 81 -5.29 24.47 -33.37
CA GLU A 81 -4.14 24.92 -32.58
C GLU A 81 -3.74 23.99 -31.42
N TRP A 82 -4.57 22.98 -31.15
CA TRP A 82 -4.51 22.18 -29.92
C TRP A 82 -4.03 20.76 -30.14
N ILE A 83 -4.31 20.17 -31.31
CA ILE A 83 -4.15 18.74 -31.56
C ILE A 83 -3.11 18.55 -32.67
N ARG A 84 -2.06 17.76 -32.42
CA ARG A 84 -1.10 17.33 -33.46
C ARG A 84 -1.59 16.10 -34.20
N GLN A 85 -2.10 15.12 -33.45
CA GLN A 85 -2.66 13.88 -34.01
C GLN A 85 -3.53 13.17 -32.98
N VAL A 86 -4.47 12.35 -33.47
CA VAL A 86 -5.30 11.48 -32.64
C VAL A 86 -5.08 10.02 -33.04
N ARG A 87 -4.87 9.16 -32.05
CA ARG A 87 -4.63 7.73 -32.24
C ARG A 87 -5.64 6.95 -31.41
N SER A 88 -6.19 5.88 -31.96
CA SER A 88 -7.00 4.94 -31.19
C SER A 88 -6.52 3.51 -31.37
N GLY A 89 -6.75 2.69 -30.35
CA GLY A 89 -6.41 1.27 -30.38
C GLY A 89 -7.10 0.49 -29.28
N GLN A 90 -7.24 -0.82 -29.51
CA GLN A 90 -7.64 -1.74 -28.45
C GLN A 90 -6.46 -1.91 -27.49
N PHE A 91 -6.57 -1.35 -26.28
CA PHE A 91 -5.51 -1.45 -25.27
C PHE A 91 -5.52 -2.80 -24.58
N GLN A 92 -6.72 -3.31 -24.27
CA GLN A 92 -6.91 -4.61 -23.61
C GLN A 92 -8.14 -5.31 -24.19
N LYS A 93 -8.03 -6.63 -24.44
CA LYS A 93 -9.13 -7.44 -25.00
C LYS A 93 -10.06 -8.01 -23.92
N GLU A 94 -9.54 -8.27 -22.72
CA GLU A 94 -10.33 -8.72 -21.56
C GLU A 94 -9.75 -8.12 -20.25
N PRO A 95 -10.52 -7.28 -19.51
CA PRO A 95 -11.78 -6.66 -19.93
C PRO A 95 -11.57 -5.73 -21.15
N LEU A 96 -12.65 -5.48 -21.92
CA LEU A 96 -12.59 -4.63 -23.11
C LEU A 96 -12.21 -3.19 -22.73
N LEU A 97 -11.05 -2.72 -23.20
CA LEU A 97 -10.60 -1.35 -23.00
C LEU A 97 -10.06 -0.77 -24.31
N THR A 98 -10.69 0.29 -24.82
CA THR A 98 -10.23 1.04 -25.98
C THR A 98 -9.56 2.33 -25.51
N ARG A 99 -8.34 2.61 -25.99
CA ARG A 99 -7.62 3.84 -25.65
C ARG A 99 -7.60 4.78 -26.85
N VAL A 100 -7.98 6.04 -26.62
CA VAL A 100 -7.87 7.16 -27.56
C VAL A 100 -6.85 8.15 -27.01
N VAL A 101 -5.81 8.46 -27.77
CA VAL A 101 -4.69 9.32 -27.39
C VAL A 101 -4.67 10.53 -28.30
N LEU A 102 -4.81 11.72 -27.73
CA LEU A 102 -4.68 13.01 -28.40
C LEU A 102 -3.29 13.55 -28.08
N ASP A 103 -2.40 13.56 -29.06
CA ASP A 103 -1.11 14.23 -28.92
C ASP A 103 -1.34 15.74 -29.07
N LEU A 104 -1.06 16.50 -28.03
CA LEU A 104 -1.36 17.93 -28.00
C LEU A 104 -0.22 18.75 -28.60
N ALA A 105 -0.56 19.86 -29.25
CA ALA A 105 0.41 20.81 -29.78
C ALA A 105 1.11 21.60 -28.66
N ARG A 106 0.35 21.89 -27.61
CA ARG A 106 0.71 22.63 -26.39
C ARG A 106 -0.16 22.16 -25.22
N ARG A 107 0.14 22.59 -23.99
CA ARG A 107 -0.76 22.34 -22.84
C ARG A 107 -2.08 23.09 -23.06
N ALA A 108 -3.20 22.41 -22.84
CA ALA A 108 -4.54 22.93 -23.09
C ALA A 108 -5.49 22.55 -21.95
N THR A 109 -6.38 23.48 -21.58
CA THR A 109 -7.53 23.17 -20.72
C THR A 109 -8.62 22.54 -21.60
N TYR A 110 -9.24 21.47 -21.12
CA TYR A 110 -10.25 20.72 -21.86
C TYR A 110 -11.49 20.44 -21.02
N ARG A 111 -12.60 20.16 -21.69
CA ARG A 111 -13.84 19.66 -21.08
C ARG A 111 -14.37 18.48 -21.87
N ILE A 112 -14.70 17.40 -21.19
CA ILE A 112 -15.31 16.21 -21.78
C ILE A 112 -16.80 16.24 -21.48
N SER A 113 -17.63 16.13 -22.52
CA SER A 113 -19.08 16.00 -22.41
C SER A 113 -19.50 14.61 -22.90
N SER A 114 -20.36 13.94 -22.13
CA SER A 114 -20.93 12.65 -22.54
C SER A 114 -22.21 12.90 -23.34
N GLU A 115 -22.28 12.34 -24.54
CA GLU A 115 -23.45 12.36 -25.41
C GLU A 115 -24.03 10.93 -25.54
N PRO A 116 -25.31 10.76 -25.90
CA PRO A 116 -25.90 9.43 -26.13
C PRO A 116 -25.16 8.59 -27.19
N SER A 117 -24.50 9.26 -28.14
CA SER A 117 -23.73 8.69 -29.25
C SER A 117 -22.21 8.72 -29.03
N GLY A 118 -21.71 9.07 -27.83
CA GLY A 118 -20.28 9.01 -27.50
C GLY A 118 -19.77 10.13 -26.61
N LEU A 119 -18.55 10.62 -26.87
CA LEU A 119 -17.89 11.66 -26.08
C LEU A 119 -17.44 12.82 -26.97
N VAL A 120 -17.51 14.04 -26.43
CA VAL A 120 -16.95 15.24 -27.07
C VAL A 120 -15.92 15.86 -26.14
N VAL A 121 -14.70 16.01 -26.65
CA VAL A 121 -13.58 16.68 -25.98
C VAL A 121 -13.47 18.07 -26.57
N SER A 122 -13.72 19.12 -25.80
CA SER A 122 -13.61 20.51 -26.25
C SER A 122 -12.41 21.19 -25.61
N PHE A 123 -11.65 21.96 -26.40
CA PHE A 123 -10.53 22.77 -25.97
C PHE A 123 -10.94 24.24 -25.99
N ARG A 124 -10.57 25.01 -24.96
CA ARG A 124 -10.87 26.44 -24.91
C ARG A 124 -9.59 27.23 -24.70
N VAL A 125 -9.48 28.36 -25.39
CA VAL A 125 -8.58 29.45 -25.00
C VAL A 125 -9.17 30.07 -23.73
N VAL A 126 -8.47 29.95 -22.60
CA VAL A 126 -8.75 30.82 -21.45
C VAL A 126 -8.02 32.12 -21.74
N ASN A 127 -8.73 33.13 -22.25
CA ASN A 127 -8.20 34.49 -22.24
C ASN A 127 -8.01 34.86 -20.77
N ALA A 128 -6.80 35.28 -20.39
CA ALA A 128 -6.47 35.69 -19.04
C ALA A 128 -7.39 36.85 -18.62
N GLY A 129 -8.40 36.53 -17.82
CA GLY A 129 -9.38 37.48 -17.32
C GLY A 129 -10.57 36.72 -16.73
N THR A 130 -10.64 36.72 -15.40
CA THR A 130 -11.68 36.13 -14.53
C THR A 130 -11.54 34.63 -14.19
N LEU A 131 -10.76 34.37 -13.13
CA LEU A 131 -10.97 33.22 -12.25
C LEU A 131 -12.08 33.60 -11.25
N SER A 132 -13.22 32.90 -11.28
CA SER A 132 -14.17 32.89 -10.16
C SER A 132 -14.44 31.44 -9.78
N SER A 133 -13.97 31.09 -8.60
CA SER A 133 -14.26 29.88 -7.85
C SER A 133 -15.48 30.11 -6.95
N ASN A 134 -16.61 29.43 -7.23
CA ASN A 134 -17.43 28.71 -6.23
C ASN A 134 -18.74 28.15 -6.81
N PRO A 135 -19.21 26.97 -6.37
CA PRO A 135 -20.63 26.64 -6.22
C PRO A 135 -21.19 27.08 -4.84
N PRO A 136 -22.52 27.25 -4.67
CA PRO A 136 -23.14 27.84 -3.47
C PRO A 136 -23.23 26.88 -2.25
N PRO A 137 -23.50 27.41 -1.03
CA PRO A 137 -23.23 26.73 0.25
C PRO A 137 -24.40 25.91 0.80
N SER A 138 -24.10 24.92 1.64
CA SER A 138 -25.05 24.37 2.63
C SER A 138 -24.35 24.16 3.98
N THR A 139 -25.07 24.53 5.02
CA THR A 139 -24.68 25.01 6.36
C THR A 139 -24.33 23.93 7.39
N ALA A 140 -23.32 24.18 8.23
CA ALA A 140 -23.23 23.79 9.66
C ALA A 140 -22.08 24.58 10.36
N PRO A 141 -22.12 24.79 11.69
CA PRO A 141 -21.76 26.07 12.31
C PRO A 141 -20.27 26.24 12.64
N THR A 142 -19.87 27.51 12.64
CA THR A 142 -18.58 28.04 13.11
C THR A 142 -18.56 28.16 14.62
N GLY A 143 -17.42 27.84 15.23
CA GLY A 143 -17.01 28.37 16.52
C GLY A 143 -15.51 28.21 16.72
N THR A 144 -14.71 29.21 16.39
CA THR A 144 -13.75 29.95 17.26
C THR A 144 -12.76 30.79 16.44
N THR A 145 -12.90 32.12 16.59
CA THR A 145 -11.89 33.13 16.99
C THR A 145 -10.56 33.30 16.22
N GLU A 146 -10.45 34.51 15.63
CA GLU A 146 -9.26 35.40 15.45
C GLU A 146 -8.08 34.93 14.59
N MET A 147 -7.31 35.77 13.88
CA MET A 147 -7.09 37.22 13.91
C MET A 147 -6.56 37.69 12.53
N LYS A 148 -6.62 39.01 12.31
CA LYS A 148 -6.42 39.78 11.07
C LYS A 148 -4.94 40.16 10.84
N GLU A 149 -4.50 40.28 9.57
CA GLU A 149 -3.65 41.39 9.11
C GLU A 149 -3.68 41.54 7.57
N ASP A 150 -3.81 42.79 7.13
CA ASP A 150 -3.95 43.26 5.73
C ASP A 150 -2.58 43.36 5.01
N PRO A 151 -2.50 43.26 3.66
CA PRO A 151 -1.38 43.79 2.89
C PRO A 151 -1.74 45.06 2.09
N MET A 152 -0.73 45.91 1.88
CA MET A 152 -0.74 47.06 0.95
C MET A 152 0.00 46.72 -0.37
N PRO A 153 -0.17 47.50 -1.46
CA PRO A 153 -0.39 46.94 -2.81
C PRO A 153 0.54 47.47 -3.93
N LEU A 154 0.21 47.05 -5.18
CA LEU A 154 0.48 47.61 -6.52
C LEU A 154 1.74 47.08 -7.26
N GLU A 155 1.60 46.35 -8.38
CA GLU A 155 1.41 46.77 -9.80
C GLU A 155 2.70 47.35 -10.42
N ASP A 156 3.10 47.17 -11.69
CA ASP A 156 2.73 46.32 -12.84
C ASP A 156 3.85 46.53 -13.89
N LYS A 157 4.00 45.58 -14.82
CA LYS A 157 4.39 45.73 -16.24
C LYS A 157 5.57 46.61 -16.69
N LEU A 158 6.49 46.02 -17.46
CA LEU A 158 6.39 45.94 -18.94
C LEU A 158 7.59 45.12 -19.47
N SER A 159 7.31 44.17 -20.35
CA SER A 159 8.29 43.52 -21.22
C SER A 159 8.11 44.03 -22.65
N ASP A 160 9.22 43.97 -23.39
CA ASP A 160 9.31 43.92 -24.86
C ASP A 160 9.53 45.26 -25.58
N GLU A 161 10.79 45.70 -25.59
CA GLU A 161 11.41 46.22 -26.80
C GLU A 161 12.67 45.42 -27.16
N MET A 162 12.62 44.92 -28.39
CA MET A 162 13.59 44.19 -29.21
C MET A 162 14.98 44.85 -29.29
N GLU A 163 16.04 44.05 -29.23
CA GLU A 163 16.93 43.77 -30.37
C GLU A 163 17.46 45.02 -31.10
N GLU A 164 18.54 45.60 -30.59
CA GLU A 164 19.64 46.09 -31.43
C GLU A 164 20.84 46.46 -30.55
N GLU A 165 21.66 45.48 -30.18
CA GLU A 165 23.12 45.65 -30.13
C GLU A 165 23.77 44.31 -29.77
N VAL A 166 25.01 44.13 -30.20
CA VAL A 166 25.90 43.00 -29.93
C VAL A 166 25.76 41.77 -30.86
N GLN A 167 25.75 42.01 -32.17
CA GLN A 167 26.44 41.14 -33.14
C GLN A 167 27.65 41.85 -33.74
N LYS A 168 28.74 41.95 -32.98
CA LYS A 168 30.11 42.04 -33.51
C LYS A 168 31.13 41.92 -32.38
N ALA A 169 31.74 40.75 -32.25
CA ALA A 169 33.15 40.53 -31.90
C ALA A 169 33.30 39.11 -31.33
N ALA A 170 33.67 38.17 -32.20
CA ALA A 170 34.41 37.01 -31.72
C ALA A 170 35.86 37.45 -31.49
N PRO A 171 36.46 37.07 -30.35
CA PRO A 171 37.75 36.40 -30.48
C PRO A 171 37.91 35.18 -29.57
N LYS A 172 38.54 34.17 -30.18
CA LYS A 172 39.59 33.28 -29.66
C LYS A 172 39.34 32.52 -28.34
N VAL A 173 39.20 31.21 -28.52
CA VAL A 173 39.30 30.14 -27.51
C VAL A 173 40.55 30.33 -26.65
N ALA A 174 40.36 30.72 -25.40
CA ALA A 174 41.35 30.59 -24.33
C ALA A 174 41.06 29.31 -23.54
N ALA A 175 42.10 28.51 -23.32
CA ALA A 175 42.04 27.24 -22.61
C ALA A 175 41.45 27.39 -21.20
N LEU A 176 40.58 26.43 -20.83
CA LEU A 176 40.07 26.27 -19.47
C LEU A 176 41.25 26.18 -18.48
N PRO A 177 41.24 26.93 -17.36
CA PRO A 177 42.20 26.69 -16.29
C PRO A 177 41.98 25.28 -15.74
N ARG A 178 43.06 24.49 -15.66
CA ARG A 178 43.05 23.21 -14.96
C ARG A 178 42.55 23.43 -13.54
N MET A 179 41.43 22.81 -13.18
CA MET A 179 41.01 22.70 -11.79
C MET A 179 42.15 22.05 -11.02
N ILE A 180 42.70 22.78 -10.05
CA ILE A 180 43.56 22.20 -9.03
C ILE A 180 42.66 21.19 -8.29
N PRO A 181 42.99 19.90 -8.27
CA PRO A 181 42.22 18.95 -7.47
C PRO A 181 42.27 19.42 -6.01
N PRO A 182 41.19 19.30 -5.23
CA PRO A 182 41.23 19.60 -3.81
C PRO A 182 42.37 18.77 -3.19
N PRO A 183 43.12 19.32 -2.22
CA PRO A 183 44.20 18.58 -1.59
C PRO A 183 43.64 17.24 -1.13
N SER A 184 44.22 16.16 -1.66
CA SER A 184 43.86 14.80 -1.30
C SER A 184 43.76 14.72 0.21
N SER A 185 42.54 14.44 0.71
CA SER A 185 42.30 14.15 2.11
C SER A 185 42.93 12.80 2.44
N ARG A 186 44.26 12.78 2.52
CA ARG A 186 44.95 11.86 3.42
C ARG A 186 44.69 12.40 4.83
N ALA A 187 43.45 12.26 5.29
CA ALA A 187 43.16 12.17 6.70
C ALA A 187 43.82 10.87 7.17
N GLY A 188 45.14 10.92 7.37
CA GLY A 188 45.78 9.98 8.25
C GLY A 188 45.01 10.06 9.54
N ARG A 189 44.37 8.96 9.92
CA ARG A 189 43.92 8.78 11.30
C ARG A 189 45.13 9.07 12.16
N ILE A 190 45.19 10.25 12.75
CA ILE A 190 46.04 10.47 13.92
C ILE A 190 45.27 9.75 15.01
N SER A 191 45.45 8.42 15.07
CA SER A 191 45.19 7.71 16.31
C SER A 191 46.15 8.32 17.30
N THR A 192 45.66 9.21 18.16
CA THR A 192 46.38 9.61 19.36
C THR A 192 46.74 8.31 20.07
N ILE A 193 48.01 7.92 20.01
CA ILE A 193 48.49 6.72 20.69
C ILE A 193 48.34 7.04 22.16
N ASP A 194 47.40 6.38 22.84
CA ASP A 194 47.25 6.53 24.28
C ASP A 194 48.54 6.02 24.94
N ILE A 195 49.31 6.95 25.50
CA ILE A 195 50.64 6.68 26.08
C ILE A 195 50.46 5.80 27.32
N LEU A 196 49.41 6.03 28.11
CA LEU A 196 49.16 5.31 29.36
C LEU A 196 48.68 3.88 29.10
N ALA A 197 47.92 3.67 28.03
CA ALA A 197 47.46 2.35 27.59
C ALA A 197 48.59 1.52 26.94
N ASN A 198 49.59 2.18 26.35
CA ASN A 198 50.72 1.53 25.64
C ASN A 198 52.05 1.63 26.38
N LEU A 199 52.05 1.80 27.71
CA LEU A 199 53.29 1.73 28.50
C LEU A 199 53.94 0.33 28.40
N PRO A 200 55.28 0.23 28.35
CA PRO A 200 55.97 -1.06 28.34
C PRO A 200 55.56 -1.96 29.52
N THR A 201 55.43 -3.25 29.25
CA THR A 201 55.13 -4.28 30.27
C THR A 201 56.36 -5.10 30.66
N GLU A 202 57.53 -4.76 30.11
CA GLU A 202 58.80 -5.41 30.44
C GLU A 202 59.12 -5.23 31.94
N PRO A 203 59.54 -6.29 32.63
CA PRO A 203 59.92 -6.20 34.02
C PRO A 203 61.21 -5.40 34.17
N ILE A 204 61.20 -4.48 35.13
CA ILE A 204 62.35 -3.64 35.47
C ILE A 204 62.69 -3.79 36.94
N GLN A 205 63.96 -3.55 37.25
CA GLN A 205 64.43 -3.34 38.61
C GLN A 205 64.72 -1.86 38.78
N VAL A 206 64.16 -1.25 39.82
CA VAL A 206 64.28 0.17 40.08
C VAL A 206 64.58 0.36 41.55
N ASP A 207 65.61 1.15 41.81
CA ASP A 207 66.07 1.51 43.13
C ASP A 207 66.17 3.03 43.19
N PHE A 208 65.28 3.64 43.96
CA PHE A 208 65.32 5.07 44.25
C PHE A 208 65.43 5.26 45.76
N ASP A 209 66.45 5.98 46.18
CA ASP A 209 66.62 6.40 47.57
C ASP A 209 66.55 7.93 47.63
N ALA A 210 65.59 8.45 48.41
CA ALA A 210 65.34 9.88 48.61
C ALA A 210 65.35 10.71 47.31
N THR A 211 64.92 10.13 46.19
CA THR A 211 65.01 10.74 44.86
C THR A 211 63.82 11.68 44.64
N ASP A 212 64.04 12.82 43.97
CA ASP A 212 62.93 13.73 43.60
C ASP A 212 61.95 13.01 42.66
N VAL A 213 60.64 13.16 42.92
CA VAL A 213 59.59 12.53 42.11
C VAL A 213 59.69 12.92 40.63
N ARG A 214 60.10 14.16 40.32
CA ARG A 214 60.29 14.62 38.93
C ARG A 214 61.41 13.84 38.26
N ASP A 215 62.53 13.65 38.95
CA ASP A 215 63.69 12.94 38.41
C ASP A 215 63.40 11.45 38.22
N ALA A 216 62.73 10.82 39.18
CA ALA A 216 62.29 9.43 39.06
C ALA A 216 61.33 9.23 37.86
N LEU A 217 60.33 10.09 37.71
CA LEU A 217 59.40 10.04 36.56
C LEU A 217 60.10 10.36 35.24
N ARG A 218 61.11 11.25 35.23
CA ARG A 218 61.90 11.60 34.04
C ARG A 218 62.72 10.41 33.56
N LEU A 219 63.35 9.69 34.48
CA LEU A 219 64.14 8.49 34.18
C LEU A 219 63.26 7.41 33.55
N LEU A 220 62.05 7.19 34.10
CA LEU A 220 61.09 6.25 33.54
C LEU A 220 60.56 6.70 32.17
N ALA A 221 60.21 7.97 32.02
CA ALA A 221 59.75 8.52 30.74
C ALA A 221 60.79 8.39 29.62
N ASN A 222 62.07 8.69 29.93
CA ASN A 222 63.18 8.52 29.00
C ASN A 222 63.37 7.05 28.57
N ARG A 223 63.19 6.11 29.50
CA ARG A 223 63.27 4.67 29.21
C ARG A 223 62.16 4.20 28.27
N ALA A 224 60.95 4.74 28.45
CA ALA A 224 59.78 4.40 27.63
C ALA A 224 59.63 5.26 26.35
N GLY A 225 60.48 6.26 26.16
CA GLY A 225 60.55 7.05 24.93
C GLY A 225 59.49 8.15 24.77
N PHE A 226 58.85 8.58 25.85
CA PHE A 226 57.87 9.69 25.83
C PHE A 226 58.36 10.91 26.60
N ASN A 227 57.89 12.09 26.21
CA ASN A 227 58.21 13.34 26.91
C ASN A 227 57.25 13.55 28.08
N ILE A 228 57.73 14.20 29.14
CA ILE A 228 56.95 14.48 30.35
C ILE A 228 56.99 15.97 30.69
N ILE A 229 55.84 16.54 31.08
CA ILE A 229 55.72 17.92 31.58
C ILE A 229 55.15 17.88 32.99
N TYR A 230 55.75 18.62 33.92
CA TYR A 230 55.32 18.67 35.32
C TYR A 230 54.52 19.94 35.61
N GLY A 231 53.42 19.80 36.36
CA GLY A 231 52.79 20.91 37.05
C GLY A 231 53.67 21.41 38.21
N ALA A 232 53.46 22.67 38.62
CA ALA A 232 54.20 23.26 39.74
C ALA A 232 53.99 22.52 41.07
N ASP A 233 52.89 21.78 41.16
CA ASP A 233 52.41 20.99 42.28
C ASP A 233 53.02 19.59 42.38
N VAL A 234 53.81 19.16 41.39
CA VAL A 234 54.59 17.92 41.48
C VAL A 234 55.82 18.18 42.34
N VAL A 235 55.75 17.91 43.64
CA VAL A 235 56.84 18.12 44.61
C VAL A 235 56.97 16.95 45.59
N GLY A 236 58.19 16.69 46.05
CA GLY A 236 58.51 15.73 47.11
C GLY A 236 59.52 14.65 46.69
N THR A 237 60.03 13.92 47.67
CA THR A 237 60.95 12.80 47.47
C THR A 237 60.23 11.46 47.52
N LEU A 238 60.78 10.45 46.86
CA LEU A 238 60.32 9.07 46.92
C LEU A 238 61.49 8.13 47.24
N THR A 239 61.20 7.09 48.00
CA THR A 239 62.10 5.97 48.26
C THR A 239 61.35 4.70 47.87
N LEU A 240 61.87 3.95 46.91
CA LEU A 240 61.27 2.68 46.46
C LEU A 240 62.35 1.70 45.99
N HIS A 241 62.19 0.45 46.40
CA HIS A 241 62.95 -0.69 45.88
C HIS A 241 61.97 -1.65 45.22
N LEU A 242 62.09 -1.82 43.91
CA LEU A 242 61.25 -2.72 43.11
C LEU A 242 62.12 -3.71 42.35
N VAL A 243 61.78 -4.99 42.45
CA VAL A 243 62.48 -6.09 41.80
C VAL A 243 61.50 -6.84 40.91
N ASN A 244 61.82 -6.95 39.62
CA ASN A 244 61.04 -7.72 38.64
C ASN A 244 59.57 -7.27 38.54
N VAL A 245 59.33 -5.96 38.47
CA VAL A 245 57.98 -5.38 38.34
C VAL A 245 57.78 -4.80 36.94
N PRO A 246 56.65 -5.06 36.25
CA PRO A 246 56.35 -4.47 34.94
C PRO A 246 56.43 -2.94 34.96
N PHE A 247 57.08 -2.35 33.94
CA PHE A 247 57.29 -0.90 33.86
C PHE A 247 55.99 -0.08 34.04
N ASN A 248 54.89 -0.49 33.38
CA ASN A 248 53.60 0.18 33.47
C ASN A 248 53.04 0.23 34.90
N GLU A 249 53.26 -0.83 35.68
CA GLU A 249 52.85 -0.95 37.08
C GLU A 249 53.71 -0.07 37.98
N VAL A 250 55.04 -0.06 37.76
CA VAL A 250 55.96 0.85 38.45
C VAL A 250 55.52 2.31 38.27
N PHE A 251 55.31 2.73 37.02
CA PHE A 251 54.95 4.10 36.69
C PHE A 251 53.60 4.52 37.30
N LYS A 252 52.56 3.67 37.18
CA LYS A 252 51.23 3.92 37.76
C LYS A 252 51.24 3.94 39.29
N THR A 253 52.08 3.12 39.91
CA THR A 253 52.25 3.07 41.37
C THR A 253 52.87 4.36 41.89
N ILE A 254 53.91 4.90 41.22
CA ILE A 254 54.52 6.18 41.61
C ILE A 254 53.50 7.32 41.53
N LEU A 255 52.72 7.38 40.46
CA LEU A 255 51.66 8.38 40.30
C LEU A 255 50.61 8.27 41.41
N SER A 256 50.15 7.05 41.69
CA SER A 256 49.11 6.78 42.67
C SER A 256 49.59 7.05 44.11
N MET A 257 50.82 6.68 44.44
CA MET A 257 51.44 6.95 45.75
C MET A 257 51.55 8.46 46.04
N LYS A 258 51.84 9.27 45.02
CA LYS A 258 51.95 10.73 45.14
C LYS A 258 50.64 11.47 44.84
N GLY A 259 49.54 10.74 44.63
CA GLY A 259 48.23 11.35 44.31
C GLY A 259 48.25 12.19 43.03
N LEU A 260 49.13 11.86 42.09
CA LEU A 260 49.29 12.57 40.82
C LEU A 260 48.40 11.94 39.74
N ALA A 261 47.85 12.79 38.89
CA ALA A 261 47.12 12.41 37.70
C ALA A 261 47.90 12.80 36.44
N THR A 262 47.58 12.12 35.35
CA THR A 262 48.21 12.33 34.05
C THR A 262 47.20 12.87 33.06
N ASP A 263 47.61 13.84 32.26
CA ASP A 263 46.84 14.39 31.14
C ASP A 263 47.70 14.29 29.88
N GLN A 264 47.25 13.56 28.87
CA GLN A 264 48.04 13.39 27.65
C GLN A 264 47.85 14.60 26.74
N VAL A 265 48.96 15.22 26.33
CA VAL A 265 48.96 16.39 25.44
C VAL A 265 49.59 15.99 24.10
N GLY A 266 48.75 15.69 23.11
CA GLY A 266 49.20 15.22 21.79
C GLY A 266 49.72 13.77 21.82
N ASN A 267 50.64 13.43 20.92
CA ASN A 267 51.00 12.02 20.68
C ASN A 267 52.20 11.50 21.50
N ASN A 268 53.04 12.38 22.05
CA ASN A 268 54.30 11.97 22.69
C ASN A 268 54.64 12.81 23.94
N ILE A 269 53.67 13.47 24.54
CA ILE A 269 53.86 14.29 25.74
C ILE A 269 52.81 13.88 26.77
N LEU A 270 53.28 13.50 27.96
CA LEU A 270 52.46 13.18 29.11
C LEU A 270 52.63 14.27 30.15
N ARG A 271 51.55 14.95 30.50
CA ARG A 271 51.57 15.96 31.56
C ARG A 271 51.21 15.31 32.89
N VAL A 272 51.95 15.62 33.95
CA VAL A 272 51.73 15.10 35.30
C VAL A 272 51.49 16.26 36.26
N SER A 273 50.38 16.22 36.99
CA SER A 273 49.99 17.24 37.97
C SER A 273 48.94 16.63 38.93
N SER A 274 48.58 17.32 40.00
CA SER A 274 47.53 16.88 40.91
C SER A 274 46.16 16.93 40.22
N PRO A 275 45.22 16.04 40.59
CA PRO A 275 43.86 16.07 40.07
C PRO A 275 43.17 17.44 40.24
N GLN A 276 43.44 18.13 41.35
CA GLN A 276 42.82 19.43 41.63
C GLN A 276 43.31 20.53 40.69
N SER A 277 44.63 20.60 40.44
CA SER A 277 45.19 21.57 39.51
C SER A 277 44.73 21.32 38.07
N LEU A 278 44.66 20.06 37.64
CA LEU A 278 44.11 19.70 36.32
C LEU A 278 42.62 20.08 36.19
N LEU A 279 41.82 19.84 37.23
CA LEU A 279 40.41 20.25 37.23
C LEU A 279 40.23 21.77 37.22
N GLN A 280 41.09 22.51 37.91
CA GLN A 280 41.07 23.97 37.92
C GLN A 280 41.46 24.55 36.56
N GLU A 281 42.48 24.01 35.92
CA GLU A 281 42.84 24.40 34.56
C GLU A 281 41.77 24.05 33.54
N ARG A 282 41.14 22.88 33.65
CA ARG A 282 39.99 22.52 32.79
C ARG A 282 38.81 23.48 32.98
N GLN A 283 38.59 23.98 34.20
CA GLN A 283 37.57 24.99 34.48
C GLN A 283 37.93 26.37 33.94
N ASN A 284 39.22 26.70 33.90
CA ASN A 284 39.73 27.98 33.40
C ASN A 284 40.05 27.95 31.90
N ALA A 285 39.93 26.80 31.25
CA ALA A 285 40.18 26.65 29.83
C ALA A 285 39.17 27.49 29.03
N LEU A 286 39.68 28.29 28.09
CA LEU A 286 38.84 29.10 27.23
C LEU A 286 38.01 28.20 26.31
N PRO A 287 36.69 28.40 26.22
CA PRO A 287 35.86 27.63 25.32
C PRO A 287 36.20 27.98 23.86
N ILE A 288 36.25 26.96 23.02
CA ILE A 288 36.43 27.09 21.58
C ILE A 288 35.11 26.75 20.88
N THR A 289 34.78 27.50 19.83
CA THR A 289 33.59 27.25 19.00
C THR A 289 33.99 26.52 17.72
N LYS A 290 33.30 25.43 17.41
CA LYS A 290 33.49 24.65 16.18
C LYS A 290 32.14 24.34 15.54
N VAL A 291 32.07 24.50 14.23
CA VAL A 291 30.92 24.10 13.42
C VAL A 291 31.15 22.69 12.89
N VAL A 292 30.20 21.79 13.13
CA VAL A 292 30.23 20.41 12.67
C VAL A 292 29.02 20.16 11.76
N ALA A 293 29.26 20.02 10.46
CA ALA A 293 28.22 19.67 9.50
C ALA A 293 27.93 18.16 9.54
N LEU A 294 26.65 17.79 9.66
CA LEU A 294 26.20 16.39 9.71
C LEU A 294 25.76 15.91 8.33
N LYS A 295 26.05 14.65 8.02
CA LYS A 295 25.80 14.05 6.70
C LYS A 295 24.50 13.27 6.63
N TYR A 296 24.15 12.55 7.70
CA TYR A 296 23.04 11.58 7.68
C TYR A 296 22.01 11.86 8.76
N SER A 297 22.45 12.25 9.96
CA SER A 297 21.57 12.56 11.09
C SER A 297 21.12 14.02 11.07
N ARG A 298 19.93 14.29 11.61
CA ARG A 298 19.43 15.66 11.80
C ARG A 298 20.14 16.31 12.99
N ALA A 299 20.58 17.56 12.83
CA ALA A 299 21.28 18.30 13.87
C ALA A 299 20.50 18.41 15.18
N LEU A 300 19.18 18.53 15.12
CA LEU A 300 18.32 18.58 16.30
C LEU A 300 18.34 17.29 17.13
N ASP A 301 18.29 16.13 16.47
CA ASP A 301 18.29 14.84 17.16
C ASP A 301 19.64 14.57 17.83
N VAL A 302 20.73 14.92 17.14
CA VAL A 302 22.11 14.79 17.65
C VAL A 302 22.36 15.76 18.81
N LYS A 303 21.88 17.01 18.72
CA LYS A 303 22.00 18.01 19.79
C LYS A 303 21.47 17.47 21.13
N ASN A 304 20.28 16.90 21.13
CA ASN A 304 19.65 16.38 22.34
C ASN A 304 20.48 15.27 23.00
N GLN A 305 21.11 14.41 22.19
CA GLN A 305 21.97 13.34 22.67
C GLN A 305 23.30 13.88 23.21
N VAL A 306 23.92 14.83 22.50
CA VAL A 306 25.18 15.46 22.92
C VAL A 306 25.01 16.25 24.22
N ASP A 307 23.93 17.02 24.37
CA ASP A 307 23.67 17.78 25.60
C ASP A 307 23.45 16.86 26.81
N SER A 308 22.77 15.73 26.60
CA SER A 308 22.54 14.73 27.66
C SER A 308 23.85 14.12 28.16
N VAL A 309 24.77 13.78 27.25
CA VAL A 309 26.08 13.22 27.58
C VAL A 309 27.00 14.28 28.20
N SER A 310 27.07 15.48 27.60
CA SER A 310 27.91 16.57 28.10
C SER A 310 27.52 16.99 29.52
N SER A 311 26.22 17.00 29.83
CA SER A 311 25.71 17.31 31.17
C SER A 311 26.05 16.21 32.18
N ALA A 312 25.93 14.93 31.78
CA ALA A 312 26.28 13.80 32.64
C ALA A 312 27.78 13.75 32.98
N GLU A 313 28.64 14.17 32.05
CA GLU A 313 30.09 14.24 32.24
C GLU A 313 30.56 15.52 32.97
N GLY A 314 29.63 16.41 33.34
CA GLY A 314 29.93 17.67 34.03
C GLY A 314 30.74 18.65 33.17
N ARG A 315 30.76 18.48 31.85
CA ARG A 315 31.53 19.30 30.93
C ARG A 315 30.75 20.56 30.57
N LYS A 316 31.39 21.72 30.71
CA LYS A 316 30.81 23.01 30.30
C LYS A 316 30.90 23.13 28.78
N GLY A 317 29.75 23.18 28.14
CA GLY A 317 29.62 23.47 26.72
C GLY A 317 28.19 23.82 26.34
N THR A 318 28.03 24.69 25.35
CA THR A 318 26.74 25.01 24.75
C THR A 318 26.71 24.49 23.33
N THR A 319 25.61 23.86 22.95
CA THR A 319 25.38 23.41 21.58
C THR A 319 24.18 24.13 20.99
N THR A 320 24.33 24.61 19.76
CA THR A 320 23.27 25.28 19.00
C THR A 320 23.18 24.63 17.63
N THR A 321 21.98 24.52 17.07
CA THR A 321 21.76 23.93 15.75
C THR A 321 21.58 25.00 14.69
N ASP A 322 22.28 24.86 13.57
CA ASP A 322 21.95 25.53 12.32
C ASP A 322 21.11 24.57 11.46
N MET A 323 19.80 24.85 11.40
CA MET A 323 18.84 24.03 10.66
C MET A 323 18.98 24.17 9.15
N ALA A 324 19.41 25.34 8.65
CA ALA A 324 19.53 25.58 7.21
C ALA A 324 20.65 24.75 6.59
N ASN A 325 21.75 24.58 7.33
CA ASN A 325 22.94 23.85 6.88
C ASN A 325 23.09 22.45 7.49
N ASN A 326 22.09 21.96 8.25
CA ASN A 326 22.17 20.72 9.04
C ASN A 326 23.49 20.58 9.82
N ALA A 327 23.85 21.62 10.57
CA ALA A 327 25.11 21.70 11.30
C ALA A 327 24.89 21.93 12.78
N LEU A 328 25.81 21.42 13.60
CA LEU A 328 25.87 21.66 15.03
C LEU A 328 27.01 22.62 15.32
N ILE A 329 26.69 23.75 15.95
CA ILE A 329 27.64 24.73 16.46
C ILE A 329 27.89 24.37 17.92
N VAL A 330 29.08 23.89 18.22
CA VAL A 330 29.48 23.46 19.57
C VAL A 330 30.45 24.50 20.12
N THR A 331 30.19 25.01 21.31
CA THR A 331 31.09 25.88 22.06
C THR A 331 31.44 25.21 23.37
N ALA A 332 32.65 24.69 23.50
CA ALA A 332 33.06 23.90 24.66
C ALA A 332 34.57 24.00 24.90
N THR A 333 35.06 23.54 26.05
CA THR A 333 36.50 23.45 26.31
C THR A 333 37.18 22.48 25.32
N PRO A 334 38.49 22.62 25.05
CA PRO A 334 39.19 21.76 24.08
C PRO A 334 39.03 20.25 24.33
N ASP A 335 39.07 19.81 25.60
CA ASP A 335 38.85 18.42 26.01
C ASP A 335 37.42 17.92 25.71
N ALA A 336 36.42 18.75 26.04
CA ALA A 336 35.02 18.46 25.75
C ALA A 336 34.77 18.39 24.24
N MET A 337 35.41 19.27 23.46
CA MET A 337 35.29 19.31 22.00
C MET A 337 35.79 18.00 21.36
N GLU A 338 36.89 17.43 21.84
CA GLU A 338 37.39 16.15 21.32
C GLU A 338 36.41 15.00 21.61
N SER A 339 35.89 14.94 22.84
CA SER A 339 34.91 13.93 23.25
C SER A 339 33.61 14.05 22.44
N ILE A 340 33.07 15.27 22.29
CA ILE A 340 31.88 15.55 21.49
C ILE A 340 32.12 15.21 20.02
N SER A 341 33.28 15.56 19.46
CA SER A 341 33.61 15.24 18.06
C SER A 341 33.68 13.73 17.83
N ARG A 342 34.22 12.95 18.78
CA ARG A 342 34.21 11.48 18.72
C ARG A 342 32.78 10.93 18.79
N LEU A 343 31.96 11.44 19.71
CA LEU A 343 30.56 11.03 19.83
C LEU A 343 29.76 11.32 18.55
N ILE A 344 29.87 12.54 17.99
CA ILE A 344 29.18 12.91 16.74
C ILE A 344 29.59 11.96 15.60
N SER A 345 30.87 11.58 15.50
CA SER A 345 31.31 10.65 14.47
C SER A 345 30.73 9.22 14.61
N GLN A 346 30.36 8.83 15.82
CA GLN A 346 29.71 7.54 16.08
C GLN A 346 28.19 7.60 15.85
N LEU A 347 27.56 8.77 16.07
CA LEU A 347 26.13 8.99 15.87
C LEU A 347 25.77 9.25 14.41
N ASP A 348 26.59 10.00 13.67
CA ASP A 348 26.35 10.36 12.27
C ASP A 348 26.78 9.23 11.31
N GLN A 349 26.13 8.07 11.44
CA GLN A 349 26.32 6.93 10.54
C GLN A 349 25.21 6.86 9.49
N ARG A 350 25.52 6.25 8.34
CA ARG A 350 24.54 5.99 7.29
C ARG A 350 23.42 5.09 7.84
N PRO A 351 22.15 5.53 7.81
CA PRO A 351 21.04 4.72 8.30
C PRO A 351 20.77 3.57 7.34
N LYS A 352 20.61 2.37 7.90
CA LYS A 352 20.21 1.18 7.14
C LYS A 352 18.74 1.29 6.71
N GLN A 353 18.44 0.70 5.56
CA GLN A 353 17.08 0.63 4.99
C GLN A 353 16.58 -0.81 4.96
N VAL A 354 15.28 -0.98 5.09
CA VAL A 354 14.61 -2.28 4.99
C VAL A 354 13.48 -2.18 3.97
N LEU A 355 13.43 -3.14 3.05
CA LEU A 355 12.28 -3.43 2.22
C LEU A 355 11.39 -4.45 2.93
N ILE A 356 10.12 -4.10 3.08
CA ILE A 356 9.11 -4.95 3.70
C ILE A 356 8.10 -5.34 2.63
N GLU A 357 7.80 -6.62 2.57
CA GLU A 357 6.82 -7.22 1.67
C GLU A 357 5.80 -8.00 2.49
N SER A 358 4.52 -7.72 2.30
CA SER A 358 3.43 -8.45 2.95
C SER A 358 2.59 -9.16 1.89
N LYS A 359 2.38 -10.46 2.04
CA LYS A 359 1.53 -11.25 1.14
C LYS A 359 0.28 -11.71 1.86
N LEU A 360 -0.87 -11.32 1.36
CA LEU A 360 -2.16 -11.85 1.80
C LEU A 360 -2.70 -12.78 0.71
N VAL A 361 -2.87 -14.05 1.05
CA VAL A 361 -3.36 -15.09 0.15
C VAL A 361 -4.67 -15.62 0.68
N GLU A 362 -5.72 -15.50 -0.11
CA GLU A 362 -7.03 -16.10 0.17
C GLU A 362 -7.41 -17.07 -0.91
N VAL A 363 -7.84 -18.27 -0.52
CA VAL A 363 -8.38 -19.28 -1.42
C VAL A 363 -9.77 -19.67 -0.95
N SER A 364 -10.76 -19.54 -1.81
CA SER A 364 -12.14 -19.98 -1.56
C SER A 364 -12.49 -21.11 -2.51
N LEU A 365 -12.93 -22.24 -1.96
CA LEU A 365 -13.37 -23.42 -2.68
C LEU A 365 -14.84 -23.68 -2.36
N ASN A 366 -15.68 -23.67 -3.40
CA ASN A 366 -17.09 -24.01 -3.29
C ASN A 366 -17.36 -25.30 -4.05
N LYS A 367 -18.11 -26.21 -3.45
CA LYS A 367 -18.57 -27.46 -4.07
C LYS A 367 -20.05 -27.62 -3.78
N ASP A 368 -20.86 -27.71 -4.82
CA ASP A 368 -22.29 -27.94 -4.69
C ASP A 368 -22.66 -29.22 -5.44
N LEU A 369 -23.49 -30.03 -4.83
CA LEU A 369 -24.08 -31.22 -5.41
C LEU A 369 -25.57 -31.23 -5.10
N GLN A 370 -26.38 -31.31 -6.15
CA GLN A 370 -27.81 -31.44 -6.06
C GLN A 370 -28.26 -32.68 -6.82
N LEU A 371 -29.06 -33.52 -6.17
CA LEU A 371 -29.66 -34.72 -6.77
C LEU A 371 -31.09 -34.92 -6.26
N GLY A 372 -32.05 -35.11 -7.15
CA GLY A 372 -33.42 -35.46 -6.79
C GLY A 372 -34.35 -35.61 -7.98
N ILE A 373 -35.53 -36.18 -7.74
CA ILE A 373 -36.60 -36.30 -8.74
C ILE A 373 -37.77 -35.44 -8.29
N GLN A 374 -38.35 -34.70 -9.23
CA GLN A 374 -39.56 -33.92 -9.03
C GLN A 374 -40.72 -34.59 -9.78
N TRP A 375 -41.81 -34.84 -9.08
CA TRP A 375 -43.05 -35.34 -9.65
C TRP A 375 -44.04 -34.19 -9.80
N ASP A 376 -44.71 -34.14 -10.94
CA ASP A 376 -45.76 -33.18 -11.27
C ASP A 376 -46.94 -33.91 -11.92
N TYR A 377 -48.16 -33.47 -11.63
CA TYR A 377 -49.36 -34.01 -12.24
C TYR A 377 -50.29 -32.89 -12.70
N LYS A 378 -50.93 -33.09 -13.86
CA LYS A 378 -51.87 -32.15 -14.47
C LYS A 378 -53.15 -32.87 -14.91
N GLN A 379 -54.30 -32.37 -14.45
CA GLN A 379 -55.63 -32.75 -14.95
C GLN A 379 -56.08 -31.79 -16.06
N THR A 380 -56.56 -32.33 -17.18
CA THR A 380 -57.16 -31.55 -18.27
C THR A 380 -58.60 -32.00 -18.49
N ASP A 381 -59.52 -31.49 -17.67
CA ASP A 381 -60.94 -31.47 -18.00
C ASP A 381 -61.33 -30.03 -18.39
N LEU A 382 -61.94 -29.87 -19.57
CA LEU A 382 -62.26 -28.59 -20.25
C LEU A 382 -63.18 -27.63 -19.47
N SER A 383 -63.58 -27.95 -18.25
CA SER A 383 -64.47 -27.13 -17.42
C SER A 383 -64.12 -27.09 -15.93
N ARG A 384 -63.08 -27.81 -15.46
CA ARG A 384 -62.58 -27.71 -14.08
C ARG A 384 -61.07 -27.94 -14.07
N THR A 385 -60.31 -26.86 -13.89
CA THR A 385 -58.91 -26.96 -13.50
C THR A 385 -58.86 -27.17 -11.99
N SER A 386 -59.00 -28.41 -11.51
CA SER A 386 -58.87 -28.71 -10.08
C SER A 386 -57.46 -29.21 -9.73
N GLY A 387 -56.76 -28.39 -8.93
CA GLY A 387 -55.99 -28.79 -7.74
C GLY A 387 -54.76 -29.69 -7.90
N GLY A 388 -53.57 -29.09 -7.70
CA GLY A 388 -52.43 -29.76 -7.05
C GLY A 388 -52.19 -29.15 -5.66
N PHE A 389 -51.32 -29.77 -4.85
CA PHE A 389 -51.09 -29.46 -3.43
C PHE A 389 -50.40 -28.11 -3.12
N ASN A 390 -50.50 -27.12 -4.00
CA ASN A 390 -50.08 -25.74 -3.73
C ASN A 390 -50.95 -24.76 -4.51
N SER A 391 -52.12 -24.49 -3.97
CA SER A 391 -52.80 -23.21 -4.17
C SER A 391 -53.67 -22.94 -2.95
N ALA A 392 -53.77 -21.68 -2.57
CA ALA A 392 -54.44 -21.19 -1.37
C ALA A 392 -55.98 -21.36 -1.37
N ASN A 393 -56.52 -22.39 -2.02
CA ASN A 393 -57.93 -22.75 -1.95
C ASN A 393 -58.07 -24.13 -1.32
N MET A 394 -58.65 -24.13 -0.12
CA MET A 394 -58.94 -25.30 0.68
C MET A 394 -59.81 -26.30 -0.10
N ILE A 395 -59.60 -27.59 0.13
CA ILE A 395 -60.60 -28.62 -0.18
C ILE A 395 -61.88 -28.25 0.59
N GLY A 396 -62.94 -27.89 -0.15
CA GLY A 396 -64.24 -27.53 0.43
C GLY A 396 -64.84 -26.19 -0.01
N GLN A 397 -64.19 -25.40 -0.88
CA GLN A 397 -64.85 -24.26 -1.51
C GLN A 397 -65.43 -24.62 -2.88
N THR A 398 -66.75 -24.47 -3.00
CA THR A 398 -67.50 -24.49 -4.24
C THR A 398 -67.05 -23.32 -5.12
N ASP A 399 -66.25 -23.60 -6.15
CA ASP A 399 -65.92 -22.61 -7.17
C ASP A 399 -67.19 -22.15 -7.89
N ASN A 400 -67.44 -20.84 -7.83
CA ASN A 400 -68.44 -20.14 -8.61
C ASN A 400 -68.09 -20.29 -10.10
N PRO A 401 -68.94 -20.90 -10.94
CA PRO A 401 -68.61 -21.19 -12.33
C PRO A 401 -68.49 -19.88 -13.11
N TYR A 402 -67.31 -19.62 -13.66
CA TYR A 402 -67.13 -18.60 -14.69
C TYR A 402 -68.02 -18.98 -15.89
N THR A 403 -69.01 -18.15 -16.18
CA THR A 403 -70.05 -18.36 -17.17
C THR A 403 -69.44 -18.51 -18.57
N ALA A 404 -69.54 -19.72 -19.13
CA ALA A 404 -69.24 -19.96 -20.54
C ALA A 404 -70.37 -19.36 -21.41
N GLY A 405 -70.13 -18.16 -21.93
CA GLY A 405 -70.97 -17.51 -22.93
C GLY A 405 -70.11 -16.68 -23.86
N GLY A 406 -69.63 -17.29 -24.95
CA GLY A 406 -68.78 -16.61 -25.92
C GLY A 406 -68.23 -17.55 -26.98
N THR A 407 -69.08 -17.91 -27.94
CA THR A 407 -68.67 -18.42 -29.25
C THR A 407 -67.81 -17.38 -29.95
N GLY A 408 -66.52 -17.68 -30.17
CA GLY A 408 -65.58 -16.74 -30.79
C GLY A 408 -64.26 -17.40 -31.16
N LEU A 409 -64.32 -18.37 -32.09
CA LEU A 409 -63.17 -18.76 -32.88
C LEU A 409 -62.78 -17.59 -33.80
N ALA A 410 -61.85 -16.74 -33.37
CA ALA A 410 -61.22 -15.74 -34.24
C ALA A 410 -59.77 -15.46 -33.81
N GLY A 411 -58.83 -16.04 -34.55
CA GLY A 411 -57.63 -15.32 -35.01
C GLY A 411 -56.58 -14.86 -34.00
N GLY A 412 -56.47 -15.44 -32.81
CA GLY A 412 -55.32 -15.25 -31.92
C GLY A 412 -54.28 -16.33 -32.14
N ALA A 413 -53.10 -15.98 -32.63
CA ALA A 413 -51.97 -16.89 -32.79
C ALA A 413 -51.79 -17.78 -31.54
N LEU A 414 -51.67 -19.09 -31.75
CA LEU A 414 -51.18 -20.03 -30.75
C LEU A 414 -49.74 -19.64 -30.41
N ALA A 415 -49.58 -18.65 -29.52
CA ALA A 415 -48.32 -18.39 -28.86
C ALA A 415 -47.99 -19.69 -28.13
N GLY A 416 -46.95 -20.38 -28.62
CA GLY A 416 -46.50 -21.64 -28.06
C GLY A 416 -46.49 -21.54 -26.55
N VAL A 417 -47.26 -22.41 -25.90
CA VAL A 417 -47.12 -22.68 -24.47
C VAL A 417 -45.74 -23.34 -24.34
N GLY A 418 -44.72 -22.49 -24.31
CA GLY A 418 -43.37 -22.88 -23.95
C GLY A 418 -43.47 -23.41 -22.53
N ILE A 419 -43.04 -24.65 -22.36
CA ILE A 419 -42.80 -25.25 -21.05
C ILE A 419 -41.52 -24.59 -20.51
N GLY A 420 -41.62 -23.30 -20.20
CA GLY A 420 -40.59 -22.50 -19.56
C GLY A 420 -40.76 -22.54 -18.05
N ALA A 421 -39.65 -22.54 -17.33
CA ALA A 421 -39.55 -22.64 -15.87
C ALA A 421 -40.18 -21.48 -15.06
N GLY A 422 -41.11 -20.71 -15.65
CA GLY A 422 -41.86 -19.65 -14.99
C GLY A 422 -43.38 -19.70 -15.23
N GLY A 423 -43.90 -20.70 -15.94
CA GLY A 423 -45.33 -20.86 -16.19
C GLY A 423 -46.03 -21.61 -15.05
N ARG A 424 -47.16 -21.09 -14.58
CA ARG A 424 -48.02 -21.66 -13.53
C ARG A 424 -48.36 -23.14 -13.83
N GLY A 425 -47.70 -24.06 -13.14
CA GLY A 425 -47.94 -25.51 -13.17
C GLY A 425 -47.91 -26.07 -11.74
N THR A 426 -48.71 -27.10 -11.47
CA THR A 426 -49.03 -27.65 -10.15
C THR A 426 -48.00 -28.66 -9.62
N GLY A 427 -46.72 -28.31 -9.71
CA GLY A 427 -45.62 -29.14 -9.23
C GLY A 427 -45.16 -28.72 -7.84
N VAL A 428 -44.63 -29.67 -7.06
CA VAL A 428 -43.84 -29.32 -5.86
C VAL A 428 -42.62 -28.54 -6.35
N PHE A 429 -42.71 -27.21 -6.27
CA PHE A 429 -41.65 -26.29 -6.68
C PHE A 429 -40.51 -26.36 -5.66
N LEU A 430 -39.42 -27.04 -6.03
CA LEU A 430 -38.16 -26.97 -5.29
C LEU A 430 -37.15 -26.26 -6.17
N PRO A 431 -36.69 -25.05 -5.83
CA PRO A 431 -35.79 -24.27 -6.67
C PRO A 431 -34.53 -25.09 -6.96
N ALA A 432 -34.31 -25.34 -8.24
CA ALA A 432 -33.12 -25.96 -8.78
C ALA A 432 -32.63 -25.01 -9.87
N ASP A 433 -31.51 -24.33 -9.64
CA ASP A 433 -31.07 -23.25 -10.52
C ASP A 433 -30.68 -23.74 -11.94
N ARG A 434 -30.47 -25.06 -12.12
CA ARG A 434 -30.22 -25.72 -13.41
C ARG A 434 -30.81 -27.14 -13.44
N ILE A 435 -31.62 -27.45 -14.47
CA ILE A 435 -32.19 -28.78 -14.75
C ILE A 435 -31.37 -29.42 -15.88
N PHE A 436 -30.69 -30.53 -15.59
CA PHE A 436 -29.98 -31.32 -16.60
C PHE A 436 -30.81 -32.56 -16.94
N GLY A 437 -31.84 -32.35 -17.78
CA GLY A 437 -32.72 -33.41 -18.30
C GLY A 437 -34.09 -33.47 -17.60
N ALA A 438 -35.15 -33.34 -18.38
CA ALA A 438 -36.52 -33.63 -17.94
C ALA A 438 -36.99 -34.88 -18.70
N LEU A 439 -37.53 -35.87 -17.97
CA LEU A 439 -38.11 -37.08 -18.55
C LEU A 439 -39.62 -37.04 -18.35
N THR A 440 -40.33 -36.39 -19.27
CA THR A 440 -41.80 -36.39 -19.22
C THR A 440 -42.31 -37.79 -19.51
N LEU A 441 -42.76 -38.48 -18.46
CA LEU A 441 -43.57 -39.68 -18.61
C LEU A 441 -44.95 -39.21 -19.13
N GLY A 442 -45.43 -39.81 -20.21
CA GLY A 442 -46.60 -39.30 -20.93
C GLY A 442 -47.93 -39.43 -20.18
N ARG A 443 -49.01 -39.17 -20.91
CA ARG A 443 -50.43 -39.30 -20.52
C ARG A 443 -50.70 -40.64 -19.79
N VAL A 444 -51.17 -40.58 -18.55
CA VAL A 444 -51.49 -41.76 -17.71
C VAL A 444 -52.94 -42.21 -17.94
N THR A 445 -53.85 -41.29 -18.26
CA THR A 445 -55.24 -41.56 -18.70
C THR A 445 -55.73 -40.44 -19.61
N ASP A 446 -56.98 -40.50 -20.11
CA ASP A 446 -57.51 -39.49 -21.02
C ASP A 446 -57.51 -38.03 -20.50
N ASN A 447 -57.46 -37.87 -19.18
CA ASN A 447 -57.50 -36.55 -18.54
C ASN A 447 -56.29 -36.27 -17.64
N TYR A 448 -55.30 -37.17 -17.54
CA TYR A 448 -54.20 -37.09 -16.56
C TYR A 448 -52.81 -37.22 -17.18
N TYR A 449 -51.93 -36.27 -16.84
CA TYR A 449 -50.50 -36.29 -17.18
C TYR A 449 -49.66 -36.43 -15.91
N LEU A 450 -48.64 -37.29 -15.93
CA LEU A 450 -47.68 -37.44 -14.83
C LEU A 450 -46.26 -37.17 -15.35
N THR A 451 -45.68 -36.05 -14.95
CA THR A 451 -44.33 -35.65 -15.37
C THR A 451 -43.31 -35.98 -14.27
N ALA A 452 -42.14 -36.51 -14.66
CA ALA A 452 -41.01 -36.73 -13.77
C ALA A 452 -39.77 -35.95 -14.25
N THR A 453 -39.23 -35.08 -13.41
CA THR A 453 -38.04 -34.29 -13.77
C THR A 453 -36.86 -34.68 -12.89
N LEU A 454 -35.79 -35.18 -13.51
CA LEU A 454 -34.54 -35.47 -12.81
C LEU A 454 -33.70 -34.19 -12.67
N SER A 455 -33.42 -33.78 -11.45
CA SER A 455 -32.48 -32.70 -11.16
C SER A 455 -31.18 -33.31 -10.65
N ALA A 456 -30.14 -33.24 -11.48
CA ALA A 456 -28.78 -33.59 -11.12
C ALA A 456 -27.83 -32.47 -11.55
N ALA A 457 -27.21 -31.79 -10.59
CA ALA A 457 -26.26 -30.72 -10.86
C ALA A 457 -25.08 -30.79 -9.90
N ALA A 458 -23.86 -30.74 -10.43
CA ALA A 458 -22.65 -30.62 -9.65
C ALA A 458 -21.89 -29.36 -10.08
N SER A 459 -21.49 -28.55 -9.10
CA SER A 459 -20.78 -27.29 -9.27
C SER A 459 -19.48 -27.33 -8.46
N LYS A 460 -18.40 -26.77 -9.02
CA LYS A 460 -17.14 -26.57 -8.32
C LYS A 460 -16.56 -25.20 -8.67
N GLY A 461 -16.51 -24.31 -7.69
CA GLY A 461 -15.87 -23.01 -7.79
C GLY A 461 -14.52 -22.99 -7.07
N LYS A 462 -13.53 -22.29 -7.64
CA LYS A 462 -12.27 -21.95 -6.96
C LYS A 462 -11.93 -20.50 -7.26
N VAL A 463 -11.74 -19.71 -6.21
CA VAL A 463 -11.29 -18.32 -6.30
C VAL A 463 -9.98 -18.20 -5.51
N LYS A 464 -8.99 -17.51 -6.08
CA LYS A 464 -7.73 -17.19 -5.41
C LYS A 464 -7.50 -15.68 -5.49
N VAL A 465 -7.30 -15.06 -4.33
CA VAL A 465 -6.92 -13.64 -4.20
C VAL A 465 -5.50 -13.58 -3.66
N LEU A 466 -4.66 -12.75 -4.27
CA LEU A 466 -3.29 -12.49 -3.84
C LEU A 466 -3.08 -10.97 -3.79
N SER A 467 -2.67 -10.46 -2.64
CA SER A 467 -2.23 -9.08 -2.46
C SER A 467 -0.79 -9.09 -1.99
N ASP A 468 0.07 -8.28 -2.62
CA ASP A 468 1.53 -8.23 -2.36
C ASP A 468 2.04 -6.77 -2.21
N PRO A 469 1.56 -5.98 -1.23
CA PRO A 469 2.10 -4.64 -0.97
C PRO A 469 3.55 -4.69 -0.50
N LYS A 470 4.36 -3.75 -1.02
CA LYS A 470 5.78 -3.58 -0.67
C LYS A 470 6.08 -2.13 -0.33
N VAL A 471 6.91 -1.91 0.67
CA VAL A 471 7.36 -0.58 1.08
C VAL A 471 8.78 -0.65 1.63
N ALA A 472 9.62 0.33 1.27
CA ALA A 472 10.95 0.48 1.83
C ALA A 472 10.97 1.66 2.81
N THR A 473 11.68 1.51 3.92
CA THR A 473 11.83 2.57 4.93
C THR A 473 13.16 2.47 5.66
N LEU A 474 13.55 3.55 6.33
CA LEU A 474 14.73 3.59 7.19
C LEU A 474 14.49 2.80 8.47
N ASN A 475 15.57 2.36 9.10
CA ASN A 475 15.52 1.74 10.42
C ASN A 475 14.83 2.67 11.42
N ASN A 476 13.89 2.13 12.21
CA ASN A 476 13.07 2.84 13.20
C ASN A 476 12.15 3.94 12.63
N GLN A 477 11.92 3.98 11.31
CA GLN A 477 10.99 4.94 10.69
C GLN A 477 9.70 4.26 10.23
N PRO A 478 8.52 4.74 10.67
CA PRO A 478 7.26 4.20 10.21
C PRO A 478 7.05 4.51 8.72
N ALA A 479 6.51 3.56 7.99
CA ALA A 479 6.09 3.76 6.62
C ALA A 479 4.71 3.16 6.38
N THR A 480 3.93 3.83 5.53
CA THR A 480 2.58 3.43 5.19
C THR A 480 2.41 3.49 3.67
N ILE A 481 1.83 2.43 3.10
CA ILE A 481 1.39 2.40 1.71
C ILE A 481 -0.14 2.17 1.68
N ASN A 482 -0.85 3.09 1.00
CA ASN A 482 -2.30 3.09 0.88
C ASN A 482 -2.70 2.98 -0.59
N ILE A 483 -3.34 1.87 -0.96
CA ILE A 483 -3.86 1.60 -2.30
C ILE A 483 -5.36 1.40 -2.15
N THR A 484 -6.10 2.50 -2.11
CA THR A 484 -7.52 2.51 -1.76
C THR A 484 -8.40 3.12 -2.84
N THR A 485 -9.68 2.80 -2.79
CA THR A 485 -10.77 3.35 -3.60
C THR A 485 -11.88 3.78 -2.65
N GLN A 486 -12.50 4.93 -2.93
CA GLN A 486 -13.61 5.43 -2.13
C GLN A 486 -14.94 5.13 -2.84
N ILE A 487 -15.87 4.51 -2.13
CA ILE A 487 -17.20 4.17 -2.63
C ILE A 487 -18.20 5.15 -2.00
N PRO A 488 -18.85 6.01 -2.81
CA PRO A 488 -19.87 6.92 -2.31
C PRO A 488 -21.15 6.17 -1.95
N TYR A 489 -21.80 6.60 -0.88
CA TYR A 489 -23.15 6.17 -0.49
C TYR A 489 -23.93 7.35 0.09
N VAL A 490 -25.25 7.26 0.07
CA VAL A 490 -26.12 8.36 0.49
C VAL A 490 -26.71 8.02 1.85
N THR A 491 -26.56 8.92 2.82
CA THR A 491 -27.24 8.84 4.13
C THR A 491 -28.37 9.84 4.17
N SER A 492 -29.57 9.39 4.53
CA SER A 492 -30.74 10.26 4.74
C SER A 492 -30.87 10.56 6.23
N ASN A 493 -30.72 11.83 6.62
CA ASN A 493 -31.07 12.29 7.98
C ASN A 493 -32.45 12.96 7.91
N VAL A 494 -33.35 12.60 8.83
CA VAL A 494 -34.63 13.28 8.99
C VAL A 494 -34.48 14.23 10.18
N THR A 495 -34.47 15.54 9.91
CA THR A 495 -34.46 16.55 10.98
C THR A 495 -35.81 16.57 11.70
N SER A 496 -35.85 17.04 12.96
CA SER A 496 -37.06 17.11 13.81
C SER A 496 -38.25 17.87 13.18
N THR A 497 -38.05 18.57 12.06
CA THR A 497 -39.05 19.30 11.26
C THR A 497 -39.63 18.48 10.09
N GLY A 498 -39.28 17.21 9.93
CA GLY A 498 -39.80 16.33 8.88
C GLY A 498 -39.17 16.50 7.50
N VAL A 499 -38.11 17.32 7.38
CA VAL A 499 -37.34 17.47 6.13
C VAL A 499 -36.26 16.39 6.07
N SER A 500 -36.22 15.62 4.99
CA SER A 500 -35.15 14.64 4.73
C SER A 500 -34.00 15.32 3.98
N THR A 501 -32.82 15.38 4.60
CA THR A 501 -31.59 15.83 3.95
C THR A 501 -30.76 14.61 3.54
N GLN A 502 -30.31 14.59 2.29
CA GLN A 502 -29.42 13.54 1.78
C GLN A 502 -27.98 14.05 1.79
N GLN A 503 -27.10 13.36 2.52
CA GLN A 503 -25.66 13.63 2.55
C GLN A 503 -24.93 12.49 1.85
N VAL A 504 -23.96 12.82 0.99
CA VAL A 504 -23.07 11.83 0.39
C VAL A 504 -21.91 11.57 1.36
N SER A 505 -21.72 10.31 1.73
CA SER A 505 -20.62 9.81 2.55
C SER A 505 -19.80 8.80 1.75
N TYR A 506 -18.57 8.52 2.19
CA TYR A 506 -17.64 7.64 1.49
C TYR A 506 -17.14 6.52 2.39
N VAL A 507 -17.13 5.30 1.87
CA VAL A 507 -16.43 4.16 2.48
C VAL A 507 -15.15 3.90 1.70
N THR A 508 -14.01 3.87 2.40
CA THR A 508 -12.70 3.59 1.79
C THR A 508 -12.41 2.10 1.85
N VAL A 509 -12.16 1.48 0.70
CA VAL A 509 -11.78 0.06 0.58
C VAL A 509 -10.45 -0.07 -0.16
N GLY A 510 -9.65 -1.08 0.16
CA GLY A 510 -8.40 -1.38 -0.54
C GLY A 510 -7.32 -1.96 0.37
N ILE A 511 -6.07 -1.76 -0.01
CA ILE A 511 -4.90 -2.31 0.69
C ILE A 511 -4.22 -1.19 1.46
N ILE A 512 -4.01 -1.40 2.76
CA ILE A 512 -3.28 -0.50 3.65
C ILE A 512 -2.22 -1.35 4.34
N LEU A 513 -0.96 -0.95 4.25
CA LEU A 513 0.13 -1.59 4.99
C LEU A 513 0.88 -0.51 5.75
N THR A 514 0.81 -0.59 7.08
CA THR A 514 1.62 0.24 7.98
C THR A 514 2.66 -0.63 8.67
N VAL A 515 3.92 -0.21 8.61
CA VAL A 515 5.05 -0.96 9.15
C VAL A 515 6.03 -0.05 9.87
N THR A 516 6.69 -0.58 10.89
CA THR A 516 7.85 0.06 11.54
C THR A 516 8.90 -1.02 11.79
N PRO A 517 10.01 -1.01 11.03
CA PRO A 517 11.08 -1.97 11.22
C PRO A 517 12.13 -1.47 12.22
N THR A 518 12.73 -2.42 12.94
CA THR A 518 13.89 -2.22 13.81
C THR A 518 14.92 -3.31 13.50
N ILE A 519 16.09 -2.92 13.01
CA ILE A 519 17.21 -3.83 12.73
C ILE A 519 17.99 -4.04 14.03
N ASN A 520 18.07 -5.29 14.45
CA ASN A 520 18.80 -5.72 15.64
C ASN A 520 20.29 -5.93 15.32
N ALA A 521 21.12 -5.99 16.38
CA ALA A 521 22.57 -6.21 16.25
C ALA A 521 22.94 -7.57 15.62
N ASP A 522 22.08 -8.57 15.75
CA ASP A 522 22.25 -9.92 15.17
C ASP A 522 21.82 -10.02 13.69
N GLY A 523 21.40 -8.91 13.08
CA GLY A 523 20.94 -8.87 11.69
C GLY A 523 19.49 -9.30 11.49
N ARG A 524 18.74 -9.58 12.56
CA ARG A 524 17.28 -9.78 12.47
C ARG A 524 16.54 -8.46 12.42
N VAL A 525 15.33 -8.48 11.84
CA VAL A 525 14.44 -7.33 11.77
C VAL A 525 13.22 -7.59 12.65
N THR A 526 13.05 -6.80 13.69
CA THR A 526 11.80 -6.70 14.46
C THR A 526 10.84 -5.79 13.71
N LEU A 527 9.60 -6.20 13.54
CA LEU A 527 8.65 -5.53 12.66
C LEU A 527 7.29 -5.40 13.34
N LYS A 528 6.88 -4.17 13.61
CA LYS A 528 5.50 -3.85 13.93
C LYS A 528 4.74 -3.70 12.62
N VAL A 529 3.78 -4.58 12.37
CA VAL A 529 3.13 -4.71 11.06
C VAL A 529 1.61 -4.70 11.20
N ASN A 530 0.95 -3.90 10.37
CA ASN A 530 -0.50 -3.75 10.31
C ASN A 530 -0.98 -3.80 8.85
N PRO A 531 -1.00 -4.97 8.20
CA PRO A 531 -1.62 -5.15 6.89
C PRO A 531 -3.13 -5.24 7.03
N SER A 532 -3.84 -4.44 6.24
CA SER A 532 -5.29 -4.44 6.10
C SER A 532 -5.66 -4.53 4.63
N VAL A 533 -6.56 -5.44 4.29
CA VAL A 533 -7.14 -5.59 2.95
C VAL A 533 -8.65 -5.57 3.09
N SER A 534 -9.29 -4.60 2.44
CA SER A 534 -10.73 -4.45 2.41
C SER A 534 -11.27 -4.45 0.99
N GLN A 535 -12.43 -5.05 0.80
CA GLN A 535 -13.12 -5.12 -0.49
C GLN A 535 -14.63 -5.05 -0.30
N PRO A 536 -15.40 -4.56 -1.29
CA PRO A 536 -16.85 -4.61 -1.24
C PRO A 536 -17.34 -6.05 -1.09
N SER A 537 -18.28 -6.28 -0.18
CA SER A 537 -18.84 -7.60 0.06
C SER A 537 -19.69 -8.03 -1.14
N ALA A 538 -19.50 -9.28 -1.59
CA ALA A 538 -20.27 -9.85 -2.69
C ALA A 538 -21.72 -10.20 -2.30
N SER A 539 -22.04 -10.25 -1.01
CA SER A 539 -23.29 -10.81 -0.47
C SER A 539 -24.39 -9.81 -0.14
N SER A 540 -24.30 -8.55 -0.57
CA SER A 540 -25.27 -7.54 -0.17
C SER A 540 -26.09 -7.03 -1.34
N ALA A 541 -27.37 -7.41 -1.36
CA ALA A 541 -28.40 -6.46 -1.78
C ALA A 541 -28.14 -5.17 -1.00
N ALA A 542 -28.16 -4.02 -1.68
CA ALA A 542 -27.98 -2.73 -1.05
C ALA A 542 -28.78 -2.69 0.27
N SER A 543 -28.13 -2.36 1.37
CA SER A 543 -28.85 -2.07 2.61
C SER A 543 -30.00 -1.10 2.27
N SER A 544 -31.13 -1.16 2.98
CA SER A 544 -32.23 -0.19 2.79
C SER A 544 -31.77 1.27 2.95
N THR A 545 -30.56 1.48 3.48
CA THR A 545 -29.86 2.73 3.73
C THR A 545 -28.77 3.07 2.67
N GLY A 546 -28.58 2.25 1.64
CA GLY A 546 -27.64 2.51 0.53
C GLY A 546 -26.15 2.36 0.82
N ALA A 547 -25.74 2.06 2.07
CA ALA A 547 -24.33 1.85 2.42
C ALA A 547 -23.82 0.49 1.91
N PRO A 548 -22.63 0.42 1.27
CA PRO A 548 -22.02 -0.83 0.83
C PRO A 548 -21.48 -1.62 2.01
N ALA A 549 -21.70 -2.93 2.02
CA ALA A 549 -21.00 -3.82 2.94
C ALA A 549 -19.54 -3.99 2.47
N VAL A 550 -18.61 -4.07 3.43
CA VAL A 550 -17.17 -4.19 3.16
C VAL A 550 -16.60 -5.32 4.00
N ASP A 551 -15.95 -6.28 3.33
CA ASP A 551 -15.21 -7.35 4.00
C ASP A 551 -13.78 -6.87 4.24
N THR A 552 -13.35 -6.82 5.50
CA THR A 552 -11.99 -6.37 5.88
C THR A 552 -11.22 -7.49 6.55
N ARG A 553 -9.96 -7.69 6.15
CA ARG A 553 -9.00 -8.62 6.74
C ARG A 553 -7.83 -7.81 7.27
N ASN A 554 -7.57 -7.87 8.57
CA ASN A 554 -6.52 -7.10 9.22
C ASN A 554 -5.75 -7.98 10.22
N ALA A 555 -4.45 -7.74 10.35
CA ALA A 555 -3.62 -8.31 11.41
C ALA A 555 -2.73 -7.20 12.00
N ASN A 556 -2.68 -7.07 13.33
CA ASN A 556 -1.78 -6.13 14.01
C ASN A 556 -0.87 -6.93 14.94
N THR A 557 0.42 -6.99 14.62
CA THR A 557 1.36 -7.81 15.37
C THR A 557 2.77 -7.24 15.33
N THR A 558 3.60 -7.70 16.26
CA THR A 558 5.04 -7.44 16.26
C THR A 558 5.76 -8.77 16.15
N VAL A 559 6.56 -8.94 15.09
CA VAL A 559 7.27 -10.19 14.78
C VAL A 559 8.74 -9.93 14.52
N MET A 560 9.59 -10.92 14.78
CA MET A 560 11.02 -10.85 14.45
C MET A 560 11.33 -11.84 13.33
N VAL A 561 11.97 -11.35 12.28
CA VAL A 561 12.24 -12.13 11.05
C VAL A 561 13.71 -11.97 10.70
N LYS A 562 14.36 -13.03 10.22
CA LYS A 562 15.72 -12.90 9.68
C LYS A 562 15.69 -12.20 8.33
N ASP A 563 16.80 -11.59 7.96
CA ASP A 563 16.94 -10.97 6.64
C ASP A 563 16.69 -11.98 5.50
N GLY A 564 15.81 -11.63 4.58
CA GLY A 564 15.41 -12.45 3.43
C GLY A 564 14.44 -13.59 3.72
N GLU A 565 14.09 -13.86 4.99
CA GLU A 565 13.16 -14.91 5.36
C GLU A 565 11.70 -14.41 5.34
N THR A 566 10.76 -15.33 5.08
CA THR A 566 9.32 -15.07 5.14
C THR A 566 8.74 -15.77 6.36
N ILE A 567 7.94 -15.05 7.14
CA ILE A 567 7.18 -15.61 8.27
C ILE A 567 5.68 -15.54 7.99
N VAL A 568 4.92 -16.52 8.50
CA VAL A 568 3.46 -16.46 8.56
C VAL A 568 3.07 -15.71 9.83
N ILE A 569 2.37 -14.57 9.68
CA ILE A 569 1.95 -13.75 10.82
C ILE A 569 0.50 -14.03 11.27
N GLY A 570 -0.27 -14.73 10.44
CA GLY A 570 -1.64 -15.10 10.76
C GLY A 570 -2.33 -15.87 9.64
N GLY A 571 -3.47 -16.47 9.98
CA GLY A 571 -4.31 -17.18 9.02
C GLY A 571 -5.62 -17.66 9.63
N LEU A 572 -6.56 -18.05 8.77
CA LEU A 572 -7.87 -18.58 9.14
C LEU A 572 -8.29 -19.64 8.11
N ILE A 573 -8.74 -20.80 8.58
CA ILE A 573 -9.37 -21.81 7.73
C ILE A 573 -10.81 -21.98 8.20
N THR A 574 -11.76 -21.80 7.29
CA THR A 574 -13.18 -22.09 7.52
C THR A 574 -13.59 -23.23 6.59
N ASP A 575 -14.33 -24.21 7.10
CA ASP A 575 -14.92 -25.28 6.32
C ASP A 575 -16.36 -25.46 6.77
N ARG A 576 -17.30 -25.13 5.89
CA ARG A 576 -18.74 -25.19 6.14
C ARG A 576 -19.35 -26.21 5.20
N ILE A 577 -19.99 -27.23 5.76
CA ILE A 577 -20.75 -28.24 5.02
C ILE A 577 -22.22 -28.07 5.39
N SER A 578 -23.09 -28.00 4.40
CA SER A 578 -24.53 -27.94 4.55
C SER A 578 -25.16 -29.08 3.75
N ASP A 579 -25.86 -29.97 4.45
CA ASP A 579 -26.62 -31.07 3.86
C ASP A 579 -28.11 -30.85 4.11
N THR A 580 -28.86 -30.62 3.04
CA THR A 580 -30.32 -30.44 3.08
C THR A 580 -30.99 -31.59 2.36
N ILE A 581 -31.90 -32.29 3.05
CA ILE A 581 -32.70 -33.37 2.47
C ILE A 581 -34.17 -33.00 2.58
N ALA A 582 -34.81 -32.77 1.43
CA ALA A 582 -36.26 -32.66 1.33
C ALA A 582 -36.81 -34.02 0.86
N LYS A 583 -37.83 -34.56 1.53
CA LYS A 583 -38.40 -35.87 1.20
C LYS A 583 -39.90 -35.90 1.44
N VAL A 584 -40.59 -36.79 0.73
CA VAL A 584 -41.98 -37.15 1.06
C VAL A 584 -41.96 -38.09 2.28
N PRO A 585 -42.72 -37.82 3.36
CA PRO A 585 -42.82 -38.73 4.49
C PRO A 585 -43.25 -40.14 4.06
N LEU A 586 -42.76 -41.17 4.75
CA LEU A 586 -42.89 -42.61 4.41
C LEU A 586 -42.18 -43.00 3.09
N LEU A 587 -42.58 -42.44 1.96
CA LEU A 587 -42.09 -42.83 0.62
C LEU A 587 -40.60 -42.54 0.41
N GLY A 588 -40.09 -41.44 0.98
CA GLY A 588 -38.67 -41.07 0.91
C GLY A 588 -37.73 -41.94 1.76
N ASP A 589 -38.29 -42.74 2.67
CA ASP A 589 -37.53 -43.58 3.61
C ASP A 589 -37.43 -45.06 3.18
N ILE A 590 -38.11 -45.44 2.09
CA ILE A 590 -38.00 -46.79 1.52
C ILE A 590 -36.56 -47.01 1.00
N PRO A 591 -35.88 -48.11 1.38
CA PRO A 591 -34.57 -48.44 0.85
C PRO A 591 -34.60 -48.51 -0.68
N ILE A 592 -33.58 -47.96 -1.35
CA ILE A 592 -33.44 -47.89 -2.81
C ILE A 592 -34.49 -46.99 -3.48
N LEU A 593 -35.79 -47.28 -3.34
CA LEU A 593 -36.89 -46.56 -3.99
C LEU A 593 -37.13 -45.16 -3.42
N GLY A 594 -36.74 -44.89 -2.18
CA GLY A 594 -36.90 -43.57 -1.56
C GLY A 594 -36.10 -42.46 -2.26
N TRP A 595 -35.09 -42.79 -3.08
CA TRP A 595 -34.40 -41.84 -3.93
C TRP A 595 -35.28 -41.22 -5.03
N LEU A 596 -36.40 -41.86 -5.39
CA LEU A 596 -37.39 -41.29 -6.29
C LEU A 596 -38.27 -40.23 -5.60
N PHE A 597 -38.27 -40.18 -4.26
CA PHE A 597 -39.15 -39.33 -3.46
C PHE A 597 -38.38 -38.38 -2.52
N LYS A 598 -37.10 -38.14 -2.78
CA LYS A 598 -36.27 -37.18 -2.03
C LYS A 598 -35.32 -36.38 -2.94
N LYS A 599 -34.99 -35.18 -2.47
CA LYS A 599 -33.97 -34.28 -3.02
C LYS A 599 -32.91 -34.06 -1.96
N LYS A 600 -31.65 -34.33 -2.32
CA LYS A 600 -30.48 -34.04 -1.50
C LYS A 600 -29.69 -32.91 -2.14
N THR A 601 -29.43 -31.87 -1.34
CA THR A 601 -28.52 -30.77 -1.68
C THR A 601 -27.38 -30.79 -0.68
N THR A 602 -26.16 -30.94 -1.17
CA THR A 602 -24.93 -30.83 -0.40
C THR A 602 -24.16 -29.61 -0.90
N SER A 603 -23.88 -28.65 -0.04
CA SER A 603 -23.00 -27.52 -0.32
C SER A 603 -21.82 -27.53 0.64
N ARG A 604 -20.61 -27.35 0.14
CA ARG A 604 -19.39 -27.22 0.94
C ARG A 604 -18.59 -26.01 0.50
N THR A 605 -18.39 -25.09 1.44
CA THR A 605 -17.54 -23.91 1.27
C THR A 605 -16.35 -24.00 2.20
N ARG A 606 -15.15 -23.99 1.62
CA ARG A 606 -13.89 -23.95 2.36
C ARG A 606 -13.11 -22.69 1.99
N GLN A 607 -12.75 -21.87 2.98
CA GLN A 607 -11.93 -20.68 2.78
C GLN A 607 -10.64 -20.79 3.57
N GLU A 608 -9.54 -20.38 2.97
CA GLU A 608 -8.21 -20.39 3.57
C GLU A 608 -7.58 -19.01 3.39
N LEU A 609 -7.22 -18.37 4.49
CA LEU A 609 -6.51 -17.10 4.54
C LEU A 609 -5.14 -17.32 5.18
N LEU A 610 -4.09 -16.83 4.54
CA LEU A 610 -2.74 -16.77 5.09
C LEU A 610 -2.14 -15.39 4.84
N ILE A 611 -1.46 -14.86 5.86
CA ILE A 611 -0.77 -13.58 5.81
C ILE A 611 0.70 -13.82 6.10
N PHE A 612 1.56 -13.44 5.15
CA PHE A 612 2.99 -13.59 5.21
C PHE A 612 3.67 -12.21 5.25
N VAL A 613 4.81 -12.13 5.92
CA VAL A 613 5.68 -10.95 5.90
C VAL A 613 7.10 -11.38 5.59
N THR A 614 7.75 -10.66 4.69
CA THR A 614 9.15 -10.86 4.30
C THR A 614 9.91 -9.55 4.49
N THR A 615 11.13 -9.65 4.99
CA THR A 615 12.01 -8.51 5.19
C THR A 615 13.25 -8.67 4.34
N LYS A 616 13.77 -7.55 3.83
CA LYS A 616 15.07 -7.52 3.17
C LYS A 616 15.79 -6.24 3.54
N ILE A 617 16.91 -6.37 4.24
CA ILE A 617 17.83 -5.27 4.50
C ILE A 617 18.46 -4.91 3.15
N LEU A 618 18.34 -3.65 2.76
CA LEU A 618 18.91 -3.19 1.50
C LEU A 618 20.41 -2.97 1.68
N PRO A 619 21.27 -3.66 0.89
CA PRO A 619 22.69 -3.37 0.88
C PRO A 619 22.94 -2.01 0.24
N ASP A 620 24.07 -1.43 0.63
CA ASP A 620 24.46 -0.05 0.37
C ASP A 620 24.74 0.33 -1.08
#